data_AF-W5YMP9-F1
#
_entry.id   AF-W5YMP9-F1
#
_cell.length_a   1.000
_cell.length_b   1.000
_cell.length_c   1.000
_cell.angle_alpha   90.00
_cell.angle_beta   90.00
_cell.angle_gamma   90.00
#
_symmetry.space_group_name_H-M   'P 1'
#
loop_
_entity.id
_entity.type
_entity.pdbx_description
1 polymer ?
#
loop_
_entity_poly.entity_id
_entity_poly.type
_entity_poly.pdbx_seq_one_letter_code
_entity_poly.pdbx_strand_id
1 'polypeptide(L)'
;MSTSALAEPQPSAPANTESLQVIKRNGTLVGFNPSKISVAVTKAFLAVEGDQAAGSAHINDAVHRVTEQVAHAIGRRLKAGGKVHIEDIQDQVELALMRAEEQRVARAYVLYREEHARERALHAPVEAHPHLTVKKVSGETAPLDLGLMKLQVEQAAAGLEGIDGDTLVEDALTNLYDGIAEADVLSALVMTARSRIEREPDYSAVTARLLLEQLRLETVSALELSTEVPLAEIYPQA
;
A
#
# COMPACT_ATOMS: atom_id res chain seq x y z
N MET A 1 10.57 -49.26 34.44
CA MET A 1 9.45 -48.39 34.84
C MET A 1 10.02 -47.01 35.12
N SER A 2 9.81 -45.92 34.39
CA SER A 2 9.15 -45.67 33.12
C SER A 2 9.81 -44.38 32.59
N THR A 3 10.19 -44.40 31.32
CA THR A 3 10.80 -43.28 30.60
C THR A 3 9.73 -42.20 30.35
N SER A 4 10.00 -40.98 30.82
CA SER A 4 9.17 -39.80 30.55
C SER A 4 9.34 -39.41 29.08
N ALA A 5 8.35 -39.74 28.25
CA ALA A 5 8.32 -39.30 26.86
C ALA A 5 7.97 -37.80 26.81
N LEU A 6 8.83 -36.99 26.20
CA LEU A 6 8.49 -35.63 25.81
C LEU A 6 7.37 -35.69 24.77
N ALA A 7 6.26 -35.01 25.06
CA ALA A 7 5.13 -34.88 24.16
C ALA A 7 5.50 -33.99 22.96
N GLU A 8 5.28 -34.51 21.75
CA GLU A 8 5.37 -33.75 20.50
C GLU A 8 4.30 -32.63 20.47
N PRO A 9 4.60 -31.45 19.89
CA PRO A 9 3.62 -30.39 19.74
C PRO A 9 2.52 -30.82 18.76
N GLN A 10 1.30 -30.98 19.27
CA GLN A 10 0.12 -31.26 18.43
C GLN A 10 -0.19 -30.07 17.50
N PRO A 11 -0.62 -30.33 16.25
CA PRO A 11 -1.08 -29.29 15.34
C PRO A 11 -2.34 -28.61 15.91
N SER A 12 -2.27 -27.29 16.07
CA SER A 12 -3.38 -26.45 16.51
C SER A 12 -4.57 -26.55 15.55
N ALA A 13 -5.77 -26.75 16.10
CA ALA A 13 -7.02 -26.86 15.34
C ALA A 13 -7.27 -25.65 14.43
N PRO A 14 -7.91 -25.84 13.25
CA PRO A 14 -8.19 -24.74 12.34
C PRO A 14 -9.10 -23.72 13.01
N ALA A 15 -8.71 -22.45 12.97
CA ALA A 15 -9.53 -21.36 13.49
C ALA A 15 -10.83 -21.27 12.67
N ASN A 16 -11.98 -21.23 13.36
CA ASN A 16 -13.30 -21.17 12.71
C ASN A 16 -13.50 -19.79 12.05
N THR A 17 -13.10 -19.64 10.79
CA THR A 17 -13.13 -18.37 10.04
C THR A 17 -14.37 -18.19 9.15
N GLU A 18 -15.28 -19.17 9.13
CA GLU A 18 -16.42 -19.24 8.19
C GLU A 18 -17.42 -18.07 8.31
N SER A 19 -17.47 -17.40 9.46
CA SER A 19 -18.35 -16.25 9.71
C SER A 19 -17.65 -14.89 9.63
N LEU A 20 -16.37 -14.85 9.24
CA LEU A 20 -15.61 -13.60 9.13
C LEU A 20 -15.89 -12.88 7.81
N GLN A 21 -16.08 -11.57 7.88
CA GLN A 21 -16.28 -10.71 6.73
C GLN A 21 -15.13 -9.73 6.59
N VAL A 22 -14.69 -9.51 5.36
CA VAL A 22 -13.65 -8.55 4.99
C VAL A 22 -14.31 -7.36 4.31
N ILE A 23 -14.03 -6.17 4.84
CA ILE A 23 -14.39 -4.89 4.24
C ILE A 23 -13.26 -4.54 3.26
N LYS A 24 -13.55 -4.57 1.96
CA LYS A 24 -12.63 -4.11 0.91
C LYS A 24 -12.51 -2.58 0.93
N ARG A 25 -11.45 -2.06 0.33
CA ARG A 25 -11.19 -0.60 0.18
C ARG A 25 -12.37 0.17 -0.43
N ASN A 26 -13.12 -0.44 -1.34
CA ASN A 26 -14.32 0.15 -1.96
C ASN A 26 -15.60 0.03 -1.10
N GLY A 27 -15.48 -0.34 0.18
CA GLY A 27 -16.60 -0.54 1.10
C GLY A 27 -17.39 -1.84 0.91
N THR A 28 -17.07 -2.66 -0.11
CA THR A 28 -17.78 -3.93 -0.32
C THR A 28 -17.39 -4.98 0.72
N LEU A 29 -18.38 -5.74 1.20
CA LEU A 29 -18.15 -6.85 2.10
C LEU A 29 -18.02 -8.16 1.33
N VAL A 30 -16.98 -8.92 1.65
CA VAL A 30 -16.76 -10.27 1.12
C VAL A 30 -16.44 -11.25 2.25
N GLY A 31 -16.68 -12.54 2.04
CA GLY A 31 -16.25 -13.56 3.00
C GLY A 31 -14.72 -13.63 3.12
N PHE A 32 -14.22 -13.87 4.33
CA PHE A 32 -12.80 -14.11 4.56
C PHE A 32 -12.36 -15.39 3.83
N ASN A 33 -11.27 -15.31 3.06
CA ASN A 33 -10.73 -16.42 2.31
C ASN A 33 -9.20 -16.50 2.50
N PRO A 34 -8.69 -17.46 3.29
CA PRO A 34 -7.25 -17.65 3.50
C PRO A 34 -6.45 -17.88 2.22
N SER A 35 -7.04 -18.49 1.19
CA SER A 35 -6.34 -18.77 -0.07
C SER A 35 -5.89 -17.47 -0.76
N LYS A 36 -6.59 -16.34 -0.56
CA LYS A 36 -6.16 -15.04 -1.08
C LYS A 36 -4.88 -14.53 -0.42
N ILE A 37 -4.71 -14.81 0.88
CA ILE A 37 -3.48 -14.49 1.61
C ILE A 37 -2.33 -15.34 1.09
N SER A 38 -2.54 -16.66 0.98
CA SER A 38 -1.54 -17.58 0.45
C SER A 38 -1.01 -17.15 -0.93
N VAL A 39 -1.91 -16.82 -1.87
CA VAL A 39 -1.50 -16.33 -3.20
C VAL A 39 -0.66 -15.06 -3.14
N ALA A 40 -1.04 -14.09 -2.29
CA ALA A 40 -0.31 -12.84 -2.16
C ALA A 40 1.09 -13.07 -1.55
N VAL A 41 1.19 -13.93 -0.53
CA VAL A 41 2.46 -14.28 0.10
C VAL A 41 3.35 -15.05 -0.89
N THR A 42 2.81 -16.01 -1.66
CA THR A 42 3.57 -16.71 -2.70
C THR A 42 4.18 -15.76 -3.71
N LYS A 43 3.44 -14.73 -4.17
CA LYS A 43 3.99 -13.73 -5.09
C LYS A 43 5.17 -12.98 -4.50
N ALA A 44 5.12 -12.61 -3.22
CA ALA A 44 6.24 -11.97 -2.55
C ALA A 44 7.47 -12.88 -2.45
N PHE A 45 7.29 -14.19 -2.20
CA PHE A 45 8.40 -15.15 -2.24
C PHE A 45 9.00 -15.28 -3.64
N LEU A 46 8.17 -15.37 -4.68
CA LEU A 46 8.63 -15.48 -6.08
C LEU A 46 9.39 -14.24 -6.54
N ALA A 47 8.99 -13.04 -6.08
CA ALA A 47 9.71 -11.80 -6.37
C ALA A 47 11.14 -11.78 -5.82
N VAL A 48 11.42 -12.53 -4.74
CA VAL A 48 12.76 -12.58 -4.12
C VAL A 48 13.60 -13.75 -4.61
N GLU A 49 12.99 -14.94 -4.71
CA GLU A 49 13.69 -16.19 -5.02
C GLU A 49 13.63 -16.57 -6.52
N GLY A 50 12.84 -15.83 -7.30
CA GLY A 50 12.63 -16.03 -8.74
C GLY A 50 11.62 -17.13 -9.08
N ASP A 51 11.08 -17.09 -10.29
CA ASP A 51 10.05 -18.05 -10.76
C ASP A 51 10.52 -19.52 -10.78
N GLN A 52 11.83 -19.77 -10.78
CA GLN A 52 12.39 -21.12 -10.70
C GLN A 52 12.19 -21.77 -9.33
N ALA A 53 11.89 -20.98 -8.30
CA ALA A 53 11.54 -21.47 -6.97
C ALA A 53 10.03 -21.82 -6.86
N ALA A 54 9.23 -21.56 -7.90
CA ALA A 54 7.82 -21.93 -7.95
C ALA A 54 7.65 -23.45 -7.80
N GLY A 55 7.02 -23.87 -6.70
CA GLY A 55 6.82 -25.29 -6.37
C GLY A 55 7.83 -25.87 -5.37
N SER A 56 8.77 -25.07 -4.86
CA SER A 56 9.63 -25.50 -3.74
C SER A 56 8.79 -25.85 -2.51
N ALA A 57 9.01 -27.05 -1.96
CA ALA A 57 8.35 -27.51 -0.74
C ALA A 57 8.56 -26.52 0.43
N HIS A 58 9.77 -25.96 0.54
CA HIS A 58 10.10 -24.99 1.57
C HIS A 58 9.27 -23.71 1.48
N ILE A 59 9.05 -23.19 0.27
CA ILE A 59 8.25 -21.98 0.05
C ILE A 59 6.78 -22.27 0.36
N ASN A 60 6.25 -23.42 -0.10
CA ASN A 60 4.89 -23.82 0.19
C ASN A 60 4.65 -23.94 1.71
N ASP A 61 5.60 -24.55 2.44
CA ASP A 61 5.53 -24.67 3.90
C ASP A 61 5.60 -23.30 4.60
N ALA A 62 6.46 -22.39 4.12
CA ALA A 62 6.54 -21.03 4.66
C ALA A 62 5.25 -20.24 4.42
N VAL A 63 4.73 -20.26 3.18
CA VAL A 63 3.47 -19.62 2.80
C VAL A 63 2.31 -20.16 3.63
N HIS A 64 2.23 -21.48 3.82
CA HIS A 64 1.18 -22.09 4.60
C HIS A 64 1.24 -21.65 6.07
N ARG A 65 2.43 -21.66 6.69
CA ARG A 65 2.64 -21.20 8.07
C ARG A 65 2.25 -19.73 8.26
N VAL A 66 2.65 -18.85 7.35
CA VAL A 66 2.28 -17.42 7.39
C VAL A 66 0.77 -17.26 7.26
N THR A 67 0.14 -17.97 6.32
CA THR A 67 -1.32 -17.92 6.09
C THR A 67 -2.10 -18.36 7.33
N GLU A 68 -1.69 -19.46 7.97
CA GLU A 68 -2.30 -19.96 9.20
C GLU A 68 -2.13 -18.98 10.37
N GLN A 69 -0.95 -18.39 10.53
CA GLN A 69 -0.72 -17.39 11.58
C GLN A 69 -1.64 -16.18 11.43
N VAL A 70 -1.83 -15.68 10.20
CA VAL A 70 -2.71 -14.55 9.90
C VAL A 70 -4.17 -14.93 10.16
N ALA A 71 -4.62 -16.08 9.64
CA ALA A 71 -5.99 -16.55 9.87
C ALA A 71 -6.29 -16.73 11.37
N HIS A 72 -5.35 -17.29 12.12
CA HIS A 72 -5.48 -17.46 13.56
C HIS A 72 -5.42 -16.13 14.32
N ALA A 73 -4.61 -15.15 13.89
CA ALA A 73 -4.56 -13.83 14.49
C ALA A 73 -5.89 -13.08 14.33
N ILE A 74 -6.44 -13.08 13.11
CA ILE A 74 -7.73 -12.45 12.79
C ILE A 74 -8.87 -13.16 13.53
N GLY A 75 -8.90 -14.50 13.49
CA GLY A 75 -9.92 -15.30 14.18
C GLY A 75 -9.95 -15.07 15.69
N ARG A 76 -8.77 -14.94 16.33
CA ARG A 76 -8.68 -14.60 17.76
C ARG A 76 -9.23 -13.21 18.08
N ARG A 77 -8.90 -12.21 17.26
CA ARG A 77 -9.32 -10.80 17.48
C ARG A 77 -10.83 -10.64 17.37
N LEU A 78 -11.47 -11.34 16.44
CA LEU A 78 -12.85 -11.06 16.00
C LEU A 78 -13.90 -12.07 16.47
N LYS A 79 -13.54 -13.06 17.29
CA LYS A 79 -14.43 -14.07 17.93
C LYS A 79 -15.62 -14.51 17.04
N ALA A 80 -15.46 -15.54 16.21
CA ALA A 80 -16.53 -16.24 15.48
C ALA A 80 -17.64 -15.38 14.81
N GLY A 81 -17.37 -14.12 14.47
CA GLY A 81 -18.33 -13.24 13.81
C GLY A 81 -17.93 -11.78 13.94
N GLY A 82 -17.12 -11.30 13.00
CA GLY A 82 -16.64 -9.93 12.98
C GLY A 82 -16.25 -9.47 11.59
N LYS A 83 -16.18 -8.15 11.42
CA LYS A 83 -15.73 -7.49 10.20
C LYS A 83 -14.29 -7.03 10.38
N VAL A 84 -13.45 -7.22 9.39
CA VAL A 84 -12.05 -6.79 9.37
C VAL A 84 -11.80 -5.95 8.13
N HIS A 85 -11.03 -4.86 8.23
CA HIS A 85 -10.63 -4.11 7.05
C HIS A 85 -9.52 -4.88 6.32
N ILE A 86 -9.45 -4.74 4.99
CA ILE A 86 -8.40 -5.40 4.22
C ILE A 86 -7.00 -4.93 4.62
N GLU A 87 -6.84 -3.67 5.05
CA GLU A 87 -5.57 -3.15 5.59
C GLU A 87 -5.12 -3.90 6.84
N ASP A 88 -6.03 -4.17 7.80
CA ASP A 88 -5.72 -4.94 9.00
C ASP A 88 -5.17 -6.34 8.64
N ILE A 89 -5.67 -6.96 7.57
CA ILE A 89 -5.17 -8.26 7.10
C ILE A 89 -3.76 -8.11 6.54
N GLN A 90 -3.48 -7.06 5.78
CA GLN A 90 -2.16 -6.79 5.21
C GLN A 90 -1.12 -6.57 6.33
N ASP A 91 -1.47 -5.78 7.35
CA ASP A 91 -0.60 -5.56 8.51
C ASP A 91 -0.27 -6.88 9.24
N GLN A 92 -1.26 -7.78 9.36
CA GLN A 92 -1.00 -9.10 9.95
C GLN A 92 -0.08 -9.96 9.08
N VAL A 93 -0.17 -9.88 7.75
CA VAL A 93 0.73 -10.60 6.84
C VAL A 93 2.16 -10.10 7.00
N GLU A 94 2.36 -8.78 7.03
CA GLU A 94 3.68 -8.19 7.24
C GLU A 94 4.28 -8.60 8.59
N LEU A 95 3.48 -8.52 9.65
CA LEU A 95 3.90 -8.95 10.98
C LEU A 95 4.27 -10.44 11.02
N ALA A 96 3.52 -11.30 10.33
CA ALA A 96 3.80 -12.73 10.26
C ALA A 96 5.10 -13.02 9.49
N LEU A 97 5.34 -12.32 8.37
CA LEU A 97 6.59 -12.44 7.60
C LEU A 97 7.81 -11.98 8.42
N MET A 98 7.68 -10.86 9.16
CA MET A 98 8.74 -10.38 10.04
C MET A 98 9.07 -11.38 11.16
N ARG A 99 8.04 -12.01 11.75
CA ARG A 99 8.21 -13.03 12.81
C ARG A 99 8.77 -14.35 12.30
N ALA A 100 8.57 -14.65 11.02
CA ALA A 100 9.16 -15.81 10.36
C ALA A 100 10.64 -15.58 9.97
N GLU A 101 11.23 -14.43 10.34
CA GLU A 101 12.59 -14.01 9.98
C GLU A 101 12.81 -13.82 8.46
N GLU A 102 11.73 -13.76 7.69
CA GLU A 102 11.75 -13.59 6.22
C GLU A 102 11.80 -12.12 5.82
N GLN A 103 12.82 -11.40 6.30
CA GLN A 103 12.94 -9.93 6.14
C GLN A 103 12.95 -9.49 4.67
N ARG A 104 13.63 -10.24 3.79
CA ARG A 104 13.68 -9.94 2.36
C ARG A 104 12.30 -10.06 1.72
N VAL A 105 11.54 -11.09 2.09
CA VAL A 105 10.19 -11.34 1.58
C VAL A 105 9.18 -10.35 2.14
N ALA A 106 9.30 -9.99 3.43
CA ALA A 106 8.48 -8.93 4.03
C ALA A 106 8.64 -7.61 3.27
N ARG A 107 9.88 -7.22 2.95
CA ARG A 107 10.15 -6.03 2.14
C ARG A 107 9.56 -6.14 0.73
N ALA A 108 9.73 -7.28 0.06
CA ALA A 108 9.13 -7.51 -1.26
C ALA A 108 7.60 -7.45 -1.22
N TYR A 109 6.97 -7.97 -0.16
CA TYR A 109 5.53 -7.87 0.06
C TYR A 109 5.06 -6.43 0.23
N VAL A 110 5.79 -5.61 1.02
CA VAL A 110 5.51 -4.18 1.22
C VAL A 110 5.61 -3.42 -0.11
N LEU A 111 6.63 -3.71 -0.91
CA LEU A 111 6.77 -3.09 -2.24
C LEU A 111 5.62 -3.51 -3.18
N TYR A 112 5.28 -4.80 -3.19
CA TYR A 112 4.19 -5.34 -4.00
C TYR A 112 2.81 -4.75 -3.65
N ARG A 113 2.52 -4.50 -2.35
CA ARG A 113 1.25 -3.84 -1.95
C ARG A 113 1.21 -2.37 -2.41
N GLU A 114 2.34 -1.67 -2.37
CA GLU A 114 2.46 -0.26 -2.77
C GLU A 114 2.30 -0.13 -4.28
N GLU A 115 2.97 -0.99 -5.05
CA GLU A 115 2.82 -1.08 -6.50
C GLU A 115 1.37 -1.30 -6.90
N HIS A 116 0.70 -2.28 -6.31
CA HIS A 116 -0.71 -2.51 -6.59
C HIS A 116 -1.63 -1.38 -6.09
N ALA A 117 -1.25 -0.64 -5.05
CA ALA A 117 -1.97 0.58 -4.67
C ALA A 117 -1.83 1.66 -5.74
N ARG A 118 -0.64 1.82 -6.29
CA ARG A 118 -0.34 2.75 -7.38
C ARG A 118 -1.03 2.35 -8.68
N GLU A 119 -1.01 1.08 -9.08
CA GLU A 119 -1.73 0.59 -10.26
C GLU A 119 -3.24 0.81 -10.14
N ARG A 120 -3.81 0.56 -8.95
CA ARG A 120 -5.24 0.85 -8.73
C ARG A 120 -5.55 2.33 -8.83
N ALA A 121 -4.62 3.19 -8.48
CA ALA A 121 -4.78 4.63 -8.67
C ALA A 121 -4.73 5.02 -10.15
N LEU A 122 -3.78 4.46 -10.89
CA LEU A 122 -3.64 4.66 -12.34
C LEU A 122 -4.87 4.19 -13.12
N HIS A 123 -5.51 3.12 -12.66
CA HIS A 123 -6.72 2.55 -13.26
C HIS A 123 -8.02 2.95 -12.55
N ALA A 124 -7.95 3.81 -11.53
CA ALA A 124 -9.14 4.38 -10.95
C ALA A 124 -9.80 5.27 -12.02
N PRO A 125 -11.14 5.26 -12.14
CA PRO A 125 -11.81 6.25 -12.97
C PRO A 125 -11.38 7.64 -12.48
N VAL A 126 -10.77 8.43 -13.38
CA VAL A 126 -10.30 9.79 -13.10
C VAL A 126 -11.43 10.58 -12.44
N GLU A 127 -11.21 11.00 -11.20
CA GLU A 127 -12.16 11.88 -10.51
C GLU A 127 -11.92 13.30 -11.03
N ALA A 128 -12.44 13.57 -12.22
CA ALA A 128 -12.19 14.81 -12.93
C ALA A 128 -12.77 16.02 -12.19
N HIS A 129 -11.97 17.06 -11.97
CA HIS A 129 -12.46 18.34 -11.50
C HIS A 129 -13.41 18.96 -12.55
N PRO A 130 -14.54 19.57 -12.15
CA PRO A 130 -15.56 20.04 -13.10
C PRO A 130 -15.09 21.11 -14.10
N HIS A 131 -14.09 21.92 -13.72
CA HIS A 131 -13.71 23.13 -14.46
C HIS A 131 -12.21 23.35 -14.63
N LEU A 132 -11.36 22.59 -13.93
CA LEU A 132 -9.92 22.81 -13.99
C LEU A 132 -9.30 21.77 -14.90
N THR A 133 -8.45 22.24 -15.80
CA THR A 133 -7.66 21.39 -16.68
C THR A 133 -6.17 21.52 -16.39
N VAL A 134 -5.43 20.47 -16.72
CA VAL A 134 -3.97 20.41 -16.63
C VAL A 134 -3.38 20.24 -18.02
N LYS A 135 -2.25 20.90 -18.25
CA LYS A 135 -1.46 20.77 -19.47
C LYS A 135 -0.35 19.76 -19.25
N LYS A 136 -0.41 18.64 -19.98
CA LYS A 136 0.62 17.59 -19.96
C LYS A 136 1.87 18.03 -20.69
N VAL A 137 2.99 17.34 -20.43
CA VAL A 137 4.26 17.52 -21.14
C VAL A 137 4.11 17.25 -22.65
N SER A 138 3.21 16.36 -23.05
CA SER A 138 2.88 16.07 -24.45
C SER A 138 2.20 17.24 -25.18
N GLY A 139 1.78 18.28 -24.46
CA GLY A 139 0.98 19.39 -24.97
C GLY A 139 -0.53 19.13 -24.96
N GLU A 140 -0.96 17.90 -24.65
CA GLU A 140 -2.37 17.56 -24.44
C GLU A 140 -2.93 18.26 -23.20
N THR A 141 -4.20 18.64 -23.25
CA THR A 141 -4.94 19.14 -22.08
C THR A 141 -5.86 18.05 -21.57
N ALA A 142 -5.82 17.77 -20.27
CA ALA A 142 -6.68 16.79 -19.62
C ALA A 142 -7.39 17.42 -18.42
N PRO A 143 -8.54 16.89 -17.97
CA PRO A 143 -9.14 17.32 -16.71
C PRO A 143 -8.17 17.10 -15.54
N LEU A 144 -8.19 18.01 -14.56
CA LEU A 144 -7.46 17.82 -13.30
C LEU A 144 -8.01 16.58 -12.57
N ASP A 145 -7.12 15.66 -12.19
CA ASP A 145 -7.49 14.44 -11.47
C ASP A 145 -7.48 14.67 -9.96
N LEU A 146 -8.66 14.86 -9.37
CA LEU A 146 -8.81 15.03 -7.92
C LEU A 146 -8.50 13.74 -7.16
N GLY A 147 -8.73 12.58 -7.77
CA GLY A 147 -8.48 11.28 -7.16
C GLY A 147 -6.98 11.09 -6.96
N LEU A 148 -6.18 11.48 -7.97
CA LEU A 148 -4.73 11.47 -7.88
C LEU A 148 -4.22 12.43 -6.79
N MET A 149 -4.75 13.65 -6.71
CA MET A 149 -4.36 14.61 -5.66
C MET A 149 -4.65 14.07 -4.26
N LYS A 150 -5.85 13.52 -4.04
CA LYS A 150 -6.24 12.92 -2.76
C LYS A 150 -5.33 11.76 -2.38
N LEU A 151 -5.02 10.89 -3.34
CA LEU A 151 -4.12 9.76 -3.10
C LEU A 151 -2.71 10.21 -2.72
N GLN A 152 -2.15 11.20 -3.42
CA GLN A 152 -0.82 11.73 -3.11
C GLN A 152 -0.77 12.29 -1.68
N VAL A 153 -1.83 12.97 -1.25
CA VAL A 153 -1.98 13.46 0.12
C VAL A 153 -2.13 12.30 1.11
N GLU A 154 -2.96 11.30 0.82
CA GLU A 154 -3.15 10.12 1.66
C GLU A 154 -1.83 9.35 1.87
N GLN A 155 -1.08 9.12 0.79
CA GLN A 155 0.24 8.49 0.84
C GLN A 155 1.24 9.31 1.65
N ALA A 156 1.25 10.63 1.48
CA ALA A 156 2.09 11.52 2.27
C ALA A 156 1.67 11.58 3.74
N ALA A 157 0.37 11.42 4.04
CA ALA A 157 -0.19 11.41 5.39
C ALA A 157 -0.08 10.05 6.09
N ALA A 158 0.33 8.99 5.39
CA ALA A 158 0.35 7.63 5.94
C ALA A 158 1.09 7.55 7.28
N GLY A 159 0.40 7.02 8.29
CA GLY A 159 0.91 6.88 9.66
C GLY A 159 0.96 8.17 10.50
N LEU A 160 0.30 9.24 10.06
CA LEU A 160 0.15 10.50 10.80
C LEU A 160 -1.32 10.69 11.18
N GLU A 161 -1.59 11.10 12.42
CA GLU A 161 -2.96 11.25 12.93
C GLU A 161 -3.48 12.69 12.82
N GLY A 162 -2.60 13.69 12.79
CA GLY A 162 -2.97 15.10 12.77
C GLY A 162 -3.37 15.67 11.39
N ILE A 163 -3.37 14.85 10.34
CA ILE A 163 -3.49 15.35 8.96
C ILE A 163 -4.94 15.30 8.46
N ASP A 164 -5.50 16.47 8.21
CA ASP A 164 -6.72 16.62 7.41
C ASP A 164 -6.32 16.75 5.93
N GLY A 165 -6.47 15.64 5.19
CA GLY A 165 -6.11 15.55 3.78
C GLY A 165 -7.14 16.17 2.84
N ASP A 166 -8.43 16.04 3.15
CA ASP A 166 -9.51 16.57 2.31
C ASP A 166 -9.43 18.10 2.24
N THR A 167 -9.34 18.76 3.40
CA THR A 167 -9.20 20.22 3.44
C THR A 167 -7.88 20.68 2.82
N LEU A 168 -6.82 19.86 2.85
CA LEU A 168 -5.55 20.20 2.21
C LEU A 168 -5.69 20.25 0.69
N VAL A 169 -6.40 19.28 0.11
CA VAL A 169 -6.71 19.26 -1.33
C VAL A 169 -7.62 20.43 -1.70
N GLU A 170 -8.66 20.70 -0.91
CA GLU A 170 -9.57 21.83 -1.14
C GLU A 170 -8.83 23.18 -1.16
N ASP A 171 -7.98 23.43 -0.17
CA ASP A 171 -7.17 24.66 -0.14
C ASP A 171 -6.17 24.71 -1.30
N ALA A 172 -5.56 23.58 -1.66
CA ALA A 172 -4.63 23.54 -2.80
C ALA A 172 -5.32 23.87 -4.13
N LEU A 173 -6.58 23.46 -4.33
CA LEU A 173 -7.37 23.80 -5.52
C LEU A 173 -7.54 25.31 -5.68
N THR A 174 -7.61 26.08 -4.58
CA THR A 174 -7.73 27.55 -4.64
C THR A 174 -6.47 28.23 -5.18
N ASN A 175 -5.32 27.54 -5.13
CA ASN A 175 -4.04 28.02 -5.63
C ASN A 175 -3.77 27.58 -7.08
N LEU A 176 -4.64 26.75 -7.66
CA LEU A 176 -4.52 26.30 -9.06
C LEU A 176 -5.29 27.24 -10.00
N TYR A 177 -4.76 27.40 -11.21
CA TYR A 177 -5.44 28.08 -12.31
C TYR A 177 -5.72 27.10 -13.45
N ASP A 178 -6.69 27.43 -14.31
CA ASP A 178 -7.04 26.57 -15.44
C ASP A 178 -5.90 26.49 -16.47
N GLY A 179 -5.57 25.27 -16.90
CA GLY A 179 -4.46 25.01 -17.81
C GLY A 179 -3.09 25.03 -17.13
N ILE A 180 -3.03 24.87 -15.81
CA ILE A 180 -1.77 24.69 -15.07
C ILE A 180 -0.97 23.52 -15.63
N ALA A 181 0.37 23.62 -15.63
CA ALA A 181 1.19 22.48 -16.01
C ALA A 181 1.00 21.34 -15.01
N GLU A 182 0.92 20.10 -15.51
CA GLU A 182 0.76 18.90 -14.68
C GLU A 182 1.84 18.78 -13.60
N ALA A 183 3.08 19.17 -13.91
CA ALA A 183 4.20 19.18 -12.98
C ALA A 183 4.03 20.18 -11.82
N ASP A 184 3.26 21.25 -12.01
CA ASP A 184 3.07 22.31 -11.01
C ASP A 184 1.92 21.99 -10.03
N VAL A 185 1.06 21.00 -10.34
CA VAL A 185 -0.06 20.60 -9.47
C VAL A 185 0.46 20.14 -8.10
N LEU A 186 1.51 19.31 -8.08
CA LEU A 186 2.10 18.82 -6.85
C LEU A 186 2.77 19.94 -6.04
N SER A 187 3.31 20.97 -6.72
CA SER A 187 3.85 22.16 -6.06
C SER A 187 2.77 22.91 -5.27
N ALA A 188 1.54 22.98 -5.77
CA ALA A 188 0.43 23.59 -5.03
C ALA A 188 0.11 22.82 -3.73
N LEU A 189 0.14 21.48 -3.76
CA LEU A 189 -0.01 20.65 -2.56
C LEU A 189 1.12 20.89 -1.56
N VAL A 190 2.37 20.94 -2.02
CA VAL A 190 3.55 21.22 -1.18
C VAL A 190 3.45 22.59 -0.50
N MET A 191 3.08 23.64 -1.25
CA MET A 191 2.94 24.99 -0.69
C MET A 191 1.81 25.06 0.34
N THR A 192 0.68 24.42 0.05
CA THR A 192 -0.47 24.38 0.96
C THR A 192 -0.12 23.63 2.25
N ALA A 193 0.52 22.46 2.15
CA ALA A 193 0.95 21.68 3.32
C ALA A 193 1.94 22.45 4.19
N ARG A 194 2.92 23.12 3.56
CA ARG A 194 3.91 23.95 4.25
C ARG A 194 3.25 25.04 5.11
N SER A 195 2.20 25.68 4.60
CA SER A 195 1.49 26.74 5.32
C SER A 195 0.80 26.27 6.61
N ARG A 196 0.58 24.97 6.77
CA ARG A 196 -0.10 24.36 7.92
C ARG A 196 0.84 23.87 9.03
N ILE A 197 2.15 23.88 8.79
CA ILE A 197 3.17 23.40 9.75
C ILE A 197 3.10 24.14 11.10
N GLU A 198 2.80 25.44 11.09
CA GLU A 198 2.68 26.22 12.33
C GLU A 198 1.45 25.83 13.17
N ARG A 199 0.40 25.29 12.53
CA ARG A 199 -0.83 24.86 13.21
C ARG A 199 -0.75 23.42 13.67
N GLU A 200 -0.16 22.57 12.84
CA GLU A 200 -0.02 21.13 13.09
C GLU A 200 1.37 20.65 12.59
N PRO A 201 2.30 20.31 13.51
CA PRO A 201 3.66 19.89 13.18
C PRO A 201 3.77 18.69 12.22
N ASP A 202 2.81 17.76 12.23
CA ASP A 202 2.83 16.57 11.36
C ASP A 202 2.85 16.94 9.87
N TYR A 203 2.34 18.13 9.49
CA TYR A 203 2.42 18.63 8.11
C TYR A 203 3.86 18.85 7.63
N SER A 204 4.86 18.94 8.52
CA SER A 204 6.26 18.97 8.13
C SER A 204 6.67 17.67 7.44
N ALA A 205 6.22 16.52 7.95
CA ALA A 205 6.48 15.22 7.33
C ALA A 205 5.72 15.07 6.01
N VAL A 206 4.45 15.50 5.96
CA VAL A 206 3.65 15.52 4.73
C VAL A 206 4.31 16.36 3.64
N THR A 207 4.77 17.57 3.99
CA THR A 207 5.45 18.47 3.05
C THR A 207 6.72 17.84 2.48
N ALA A 208 7.52 17.18 3.32
CA ALA A 208 8.73 16.48 2.89
C ALA A 208 8.41 15.29 1.98
N ARG A 209 7.36 14.52 2.27
CA ARG A 209 6.94 13.36 1.46
C ARG A 209 6.38 13.78 0.11
N LEU A 210 5.59 14.84 0.04
CA LEU A 210 5.11 15.43 -1.21
C LEU A 210 6.26 15.99 -2.06
N LEU A 211 7.23 16.67 -1.44
CA LEU A 211 8.41 17.16 -2.13
C LEU A 211 9.28 16.02 -2.67
N LEU A 212 9.42 14.93 -1.91
CA LEU A 212 10.13 13.74 -2.37
C LEU A 212 9.44 13.14 -3.61
N GLU A 213 8.11 13.09 -3.64
CA GLU A 213 7.35 12.63 -4.81
C GLU A 213 7.58 13.54 -6.02
N GLN A 214 7.65 14.86 -5.81
CA GLN A 214 7.97 15.80 -6.89
C GLN A 214 9.35 15.53 -7.50
N LEU A 215 10.38 15.42 -6.64
CA LEU A 215 11.75 15.11 -7.09
C LEU A 215 11.82 13.76 -7.81
N ARG A 216 11.05 12.78 -7.35
CA ARG A 216 10.93 11.46 -7.97
C ARG A 216 10.38 11.58 -9.39
N LEU A 217 9.27 12.28 -9.58
CA LEU A 217 8.64 12.47 -10.89
C LEU A 217 9.55 13.26 -11.85
N GLU A 218 10.20 14.32 -11.36
CA GLU A 218 11.18 15.10 -12.14
C GLU A 218 12.35 14.21 -12.60
N THR A 219 12.90 13.40 -11.70
CA THR A 219 14.04 12.52 -12.01
C THR A 219 13.65 11.43 -13.01
N VAL A 220 12.48 10.80 -12.82
CA VAL A 220 11.96 9.79 -13.74
C VAL A 220 11.72 10.37 -15.12
N SER A 221 11.13 11.57 -15.20
CA SER A 221 10.93 12.27 -16.48
C SER A 221 12.25 12.66 -17.14
N ALA A 222 13.24 13.16 -16.37
CA ALA A 222 14.52 13.63 -16.91
C ALA A 222 15.41 12.48 -17.41
N LEU A 223 15.29 11.29 -16.81
CA LEU A 223 16.04 10.10 -17.20
C LEU A 223 15.28 9.21 -18.20
N GLU A 224 14.12 9.65 -18.69
CA GLU A 224 13.23 8.87 -19.58
C GLU A 224 12.89 7.48 -19.02
N LEU A 225 12.83 7.38 -17.69
CA LEU A 225 12.51 6.13 -17.00
C LEU A 225 11.01 5.91 -17.00
N SER A 226 10.60 4.64 -17.01
CA SER A 226 9.18 4.33 -16.84
C SER A 226 8.74 4.71 -15.43
N THR A 227 7.69 5.52 -15.34
CA THR A 227 6.95 5.76 -14.08
C THR A 227 6.35 4.49 -13.50
N GLU A 228 6.31 3.39 -14.26
CA GLU A 228 5.77 2.09 -13.84
C GLU A 228 6.74 1.23 -13.05
N VAL A 229 8.05 1.48 -13.16
CA VAL A 229 9.05 0.63 -12.52
C VAL A 229 9.36 1.13 -11.11
N PRO A 230 9.30 0.27 -10.07
CA PRO A 230 9.64 0.65 -8.70
C PRO A 230 11.08 1.19 -8.60
N LEU A 231 11.31 2.23 -7.80
CA LEU A 231 12.67 2.74 -7.58
C LEU A 231 13.63 1.69 -7.03
N ALA A 232 13.11 0.73 -6.26
CA ALA A 232 13.90 -0.40 -5.75
C ALA A 232 14.51 -1.27 -6.87
N GLU A 233 13.89 -1.30 -8.05
CA GLU A 233 14.37 -2.03 -9.23
C GLU A 233 15.27 -1.18 -10.12
N ILE A 234 15.15 0.16 -10.04
CA ILE A 234 15.94 1.13 -10.81
C ILE A 234 17.28 1.43 -10.11
N TYR A 235 17.31 1.62 -8.79
CA TYR A 235 18.52 1.96 -8.05
C TYR A 235 19.71 1.00 -8.21
N PRO A 236 19.54 -0.33 -8.40
CA PRO A 236 20.66 -1.24 -8.66
C PRO A 236 21.30 -1.09 -10.04
N GLN A 237 20.67 -0.35 -10.97
CA GLN A 237 21.10 -0.23 -12.36
C GLN A 237 21.77 1.12 -12.69
N ALA A 238 21.77 2.07 -11.75
CA ALA A 238 22.45 3.37 -11.84
C ALA A 238 23.84 3.32 -11.20
#